data_AF-A0A9D2KLY5-F1
#
_entry.id   AF-A0A9D2KLY5-F1
#
_cell.length_a   1.000
_cell.length_b   1.000
_cell.length_c   1.000
_cell.angle_alpha   90.00
_cell.angle_beta   90.00
_cell.angle_gamma   90.00
#
_symmetry.space_group_name_H-M   'P 1'
#
loop_
_entity.id
_entity.type
_entity.pdbx_description
1 polymer ?
#
loop_
_entity_poly.entity_id
_entity_poly.type
_entity_poly.pdbx_seq_one_letter_code
_entity_poly.pdbx_strand_id
1 'polypeptide(L)'
;MSASTTMTSHPRRNAWLRLAGYALVLWGFFGFVGPWMVSMIPAWQRYCDVQEAQGLDSGALYYTDVPVSLECERANRAAVEAAMNRRRAAARMEERF
;
A
#
# COMPACT_ATOMS: atom_id res chain seq x y z
N MET A 1 29.42 59.87 0.74
CA MET A 1 29.63 58.54 1.36
C MET A 1 28.29 57.84 1.46
N SER A 2 28.06 56.81 0.65
CA SER A 2 27.07 55.75 0.91
C SER A 2 27.54 54.52 0.15
N ALA A 3 28.10 53.56 0.89
CA ALA A 3 28.49 52.27 0.35
C ALA A 3 27.23 51.43 0.18
N SER A 4 26.84 51.17 -1.07
CA SER A 4 25.80 50.20 -1.39
C SER A 4 26.38 48.81 -1.14
N THR A 5 26.02 48.19 -0.01
CA THR A 5 26.35 46.81 0.34
C THR A 5 25.76 45.87 -0.71
N THR A 6 26.55 45.54 -1.73
CA THR A 6 26.26 44.46 -2.67
C THR A 6 26.39 43.14 -1.93
N MET A 7 25.25 42.59 -1.50
CA MET A 7 25.17 41.23 -0.97
C MET A 7 25.61 40.24 -2.06
N THR A 8 26.85 39.78 -1.98
CA THR A 8 27.37 38.67 -2.76
C THR A 8 26.72 37.37 -2.28
N SER A 9 25.58 37.01 -2.86
CA SER A 9 24.99 35.70 -2.58
C SER A 9 25.83 34.63 -3.28
N HIS A 10 26.60 33.86 -2.50
CA HIS A 10 27.41 32.76 -3.04
C HIS A 10 26.51 31.72 -3.73
N PRO A 11 26.72 31.42 -5.03
CA PRO A 11 25.82 30.57 -5.82
C PRO A 11 25.67 29.15 -5.24
N ARG A 12 26.71 28.62 -4.59
CA ARG A 12 26.68 27.32 -3.91
C ARG A 12 25.79 27.30 -2.66
N ARG A 13 25.72 28.41 -1.90
CA ARG A 13 24.91 28.50 -0.69
C ARG A 13 23.41 28.48 -1.01
N ASN A 14 23.02 29.16 -2.09
CA ASN A 14 21.64 29.17 -2.56
C ASN A 14 21.20 27.79 -3.09
N ALA A 15 22.10 27.03 -3.70
CA ALA A 15 21.82 25.66 -4.13
C ALA A 15 21.56 24.71 -2.94
N TRP A 16 22.38 24.79 -1.89
CA TRP A 16 22.20 24.00 -0.67
C TRP A 16 20.91 24.36 0.08
N LEU A 17 20.55 25.64 0.15
CA LEU A 17 19.28 26.08 0.74
C LEU A 17 18.07 25.55 -0.03
N ARG A 18 18.14 25.50 -1.37
CA ARG A 18 17.07 24.90 -2.19
C ARG A 18 16.99 23.39 -1.98
N LEU A 19 18.13 22.70 -1.87
CA LEU A 19 18.18 21.27 -1.57
C LEU A 19 17.57 20.96 -0.19
N ALA A 20 17.93 21.73 0.83
CA ALA A 20 17.34 21.59 2.16
C ALA A 20 15.84 21.88 2.15
N GLY A 21 15.40 22.90 1.39
CA GLY A 21 13.99 23.20 1.19
C GLY A 21 13.24 22.05 0.52
N TYR A 22 13.79 21.47 -0.56
CA TYR A 22 13.19 20.31 -1.21
C TYR A 22 13.16 19.08 -0.29
N ALA A 23 14.23 18.84 0.48
CA ALA A 23 14.27 17.74 1.45
C ALA A 23 13.20 17.90 2.55
N LEU A 24 13.00 19.12 3.07
CA LEU A 24 11.95 19.41 4.05
C LEU A 24 10.55 19.25 3.46
N VAL A 25 10.32 19.69 2.22
CA VAL A 25 9.05 19.52 1.52
C VAL A 25 8.77 18.03 1.29
N LEU A 26 9.77 17.26 0.83
CA LEU A 26 9.63 15.83 0.63
C LEU A 26 9.35 15.11 1.96
N TRP A 27 10.09 15.47 3.01
CA TRP A 27 9.90 14.91 4.35
C TRP A 27 8.50 15.19 4.88
N GLY A 28 8.00 16.42 4.74
CA GLY A 28 6.64 16.79 5.12
C GLY A 28 5.57 16.08 4.30
N PHE A 29 5.79 15.93 2.99
CA PHE A 29 4.88 15.23 2.10
C PHE A 29 4.76 13.74 2.48
N PHE A 30 5.88 13.05 2.68
CA PHE A 30 5.86 11.63 3.08
C PHE A 30 5.42 11.42 4.54
N GLY A 31 5.79 12.33 5.45
CA GLY A 31 5.47 12.21 6.87
C GLY A 31 4.02 12.57 7.23
N PHE A 32 3.38 13.49 6.49
CA PHE A 32 2.05 13.98 6.83
C PHE A 32 1.02 13.80 5.73
N VAL A 33 1.35 14.16 4.48
CA VAL A 33 0.40 14.08 3.36
C VAL A 33 0.12 12.63 2.98
N GLY A 34 1.14 11.78 2.97
CA GLY A 34 1.00 10.34 2.75
C GLY A 34 0.00 9.68 3.72
N PRO A 35 0.23 9.73 5.05
CA PRO A 35 -0.70 9.18 6.03
C PRO A 35 -2.10 9.80 5.97
N TRP A 36 -2.19 11.11 5.71
CA TRP A 36 -3.48 11.78 5.57
C TRP A 36 -4.27 11.29 4.36
N MET A 37 -3.63 11.13 3.19
CA MET A 37 -4.27 10.55 2.00
C MET A 37 -4.69 9.10 2.23
N VAL A 38 -3.86 8.30 2.92
CA VAL A 38 -4.19 6.92 3.29
C VAL A 38 -5.40 6.86 4.23
N SER A 39 -5.50 7.80 5.17
CA SER A 39 -6.65 7.89 6.09
C SER A 39 -7.98 8.24 5.42
N MET A 40 -7.96 8.82 4.21
CA MET A 40 -9.16 9.07 3.41
C MET A 40 -9.66 7.83 2.65
N ILE A 41 -8.88 6.75 2.62
CA ILE A 41 -9.23 5.51 1.91
C ILE A 41 -9.58 4.43 2.93
N PRO A 42 -10.87 4.28 3.29
CA PRO A 42 -11.30 3.29 4.30
C PRO A 42 -11.01 1.84 3.87
N ALA A 43 -10.92 1.58 2.57
CA ALA A 43 -10.49 0.29 2.05
C ALA A 43 -9.02 -0.01 2.41
N TRP A 44 -8.15 1.00 2.41
CA TRP A 44 -6.73 0.82 2.73
C TRP A 44 -6.50 0.61 4.22
N GLN A 45 -7.23 1.33 5.07
CA GLN A 45 -7.23 1.09 6.52
C GLN A 45 -7.64 -0.35 6.86
N ARG A 46 -8.69 -0.87 6.21
CA ARG A 46 -9.13 -2.25 6.42
C ARG A 46 -8.07 -3.28 5.97
N TYR A 47 -7.27 -2.97 4.95
CA TYR A 47 -6.13 -3.79 4.54
C TYR A 47 -4.98 -3.73 5.55
N CYS A 48 -4.64 -2.53 6.06
CA CYS A 48 -3.63 -2.36 7.09
C CYS A 48 -4.01 -3.06 8.39
N ASP A 49 -5.26 -2.92 8.84
CA ASP A 49 -5.75 -3.55 10.08
C ASP A 49 -5.72 -5.08 9.99
N VAL A 50 -6.05 -5.65 8.82
CA VAL A 50 -5.97 -7.10 8.61
C VAL A 50 -4.52 -7.57 8.50
N GLN A 51 -3.63 -6.77 7.91
CA GLN A 51 -2.19 -7.09 7.88
C GLN A 51 -1.59 -7.10 9.28
N GLU A 52 -1.88 -6.09 10.09
CA GLU A 52 -1.34 -5.98 11.45
C GLU A 52 -1.94 -7.04 12.39
N ALA A 53 -3.24 -7.34 12.27
CA ALA A 53 -3.89 -8.40 13.04
C ALA A 53 -3.39 -9.83 12.69
N GLN A 54 -2.84 -10.02 11.49
CA GLN A 54 -2.33 -11.31 11.03
C GLN A 54 -0.79 -11.37 11.04
N GLY A 55 -0.11 -10.33 11.53
CA GLY A 55 1.36 -10.25 11.55
C GLY A 55 1.99 -10.27 10.15
N LEU A 56 1.24 -9.83 9.14
CA LEU A 56 1.65 -9.84 7.75
C LEU A 56 2.43 -8.56 7.44
N ASP A 57 3.75 -8.63 7.55
CA ASP A 57 4.61 -7.62 6.93
C ASP A 57 4.44 -7.72 5.41
N SER A 58 4.00 -6.64 4.77
CA SER A 58 3.69 -6.62 3.34
C SER A 58 4.94 -6.87 2.48
N GLY A 59 6.15 -6.74 3.04
CA GLY A 59 7.41 -7.19 2.43
C GLY A 59 7.65 -8.70 2.53
N ALA A 60 7.10 -9.38 3.53
CA ALA A 60 7.26 -10.81 3.74
C ALA A 60 6.35 -11.64 2.82
N LEU A 61 5.24 -11.08 2.34
CA LEU A 61 4.29 -11.76 1.44
C LEU A 61 4.94 -12.25 0.14
N TYR A 62 5.98 -11.56 -0.34
CA TYR A 62 6.68 -11.89 -1.58
C TYR A 62 7.82 -12.90 -1.41
N TYR A 63 8.36 -13.09 -0.20
CA TYR A 63 9.62 -13.81 0.00
C TYR A 63 9.61 -14.85 1.12
N THR A 64 8.53 -14.95 1.88
CA THR A 64 8.37 -15.94 2.94
C THR A 64 7.08 -16.68 2.69
N ASP A 65 7.12 -18.02 2.64
CA ASP A 65 5.92 -18.86 2.58
C ASP A 65 5.06 -18.56 3.81
N VAL A 66 4.17 -17.57 3.69
CA VAL A 66 3.22 -17.25 4.74
C VAL A 66 2.18 -18.37 4.73
N PRO A 67 2.05 -19.17 5.81
CA PRO A 67 1.12 -20.30 5.85
C PRO A 67 -0.33 -19.88 5.52
N VAL A 68 -0.68 -18.65 5.87
CA VAL A 68 -1.97 -18.01 5.58
C VAL A 68 -2.27 -17.91 4.09
N SER A 69 -1.28 -17.65 3.23
CA SER A 69 -1.49 -17.59 1.77
C SER A 69 -1.85 -18.96 1.20
N LEU A 70 -1.20 -20.01 1.70
CA LEU A 70 -1.49 -21.39 1.33
C LEU A 70 -2.86 -21.85 1.86
N GLU A 71 -3.24 -21.46 3.08
CA GLU A 71 -4.57 -21.73 3.62
C GLU A 71 -5.67 -21.01 2.86
N CYS A 72 -5.47 -19.74 2.50
CA CYS A 72 -6.39 -18.98 1.66
C CYS A 72 -6.56 -19.62 0.28
N GLU A 73 -5.48 -20.07 -0.34
CA GLU A 73 -5.51 -20.75 -1.65
C GLU A 73 -6.31 -22.07 -1.56
N ARG A 74 -6.07 -22.88 -0.53
CA ARG A 74 -6.81 -24.12 -0.27
C ARG A 74 -8.30 -23.87 0.00
N ALA A 75 -8.62 -22.87 0.81
CA ALA A 75 -10.01 -22.50 1.12
C ALA A 75 -10.75 -22.01 -0.13
N ASN A 76 -10.10 -21.18 -0.94
CA ASN A 76 -10.66 -20.70 -2.20
C ASN A 76 -10.91 -21.85 -3.18
N ARG A 77 -9.94 -22.77 -3.33
CA ARG A 77 -10.10 -23.96 -4.16
C ARG A 77 -11.28 -24.82 -3.72
N ALA A 78 -11.40 -25.11 -2.42
CA ALA A 78 -12.50 -25.90 -1.87
C ALA A 78 -13.88 -25.24 -2.11
N ALA A 79 -13.97 -23.92 -1.97
CA ALA A 79 -15.22 -23.18 -2.22
C ALA A 79 -15.63 -23.26 -3.71
N VAL A 80 -14.67 -23.11 -4.62
CA VAL A 80 -14.92 -23.22 -6.08
C VAL A 80 -15.35 -24.63 -6.45
N GLU A 81 -14.68 -25.67 -5.93
CA GLU A 81 -15.06 -27.07 -6.16
C GLU A 81 -16.48 -27.37 -5.66
N ALA A 82 -16.82 -26.90 -4.46
CA ALA A 82 -18.17 -27.06 -3.92
C ALA A 82 -19.22 -26.36 -4.79
N ALA A 83 -18.94 -25.15 -5.27
CA ALA A 83 -19.84 -24.41 -6.16
C ALA A 83 -20.01 -25.14 -7.51
N MET A 84 -18.93 -25.66 -8.10
CA MET A 84 -18.96 -26.43 -9.34
C MET A 84 -19.77 -27.73 -9.19
N ASN A 85 -19.59 -28.45 -8.08
CA ASN A 85 -20.33 -29.67 -7.80
C ASN A 85 -21.82 -29.41 -7.61
N ARG A 86 -22.19 -28.32 -6.94
CA ARG A 86 -23.60 -27.88 -6.84
C ARG A 86 -24.21 -27.58 -8.21
N ARG A 87 -23.48 -26.87 -9.08
CA ARG A 87 -23.93 -26.57 -10.46
C ARG A 87 -24.12 -27.84 -11.29
N ARG A 88 -23.18 -28.79 -11.21
CA ARG A 88 -23.29 -30.09 -11.90
C ARG A 88 -24.42 -30.95 -11.36
N ALA A 89 -24.70 -30.89 -10.06
CA ALA A 89 -25.83 -31.61 -9.47
C ALA A 89 -27.17 -31.02 -9.93
N ALA A 90 -27.28 -29.68 -10.00
CA ALA A 90 -28.48 -29.02 -10.51
C ALA A 90 -28.77 -29.37 -11.98
N ALA A 91 -27.75 -29.31 -12.85
CA ALA A 91 -27.90 -29.67 -14.27
C ALA A 91 -28.35 -31.13 -14.46
N ARG A 92 -27.80 -32.08 -13.68
CA ARG A 92 -28.21 -33.49 -13.73
C ARG A 92 -29.62 -33.76 -13.22
N MET A 93 -30.16 -32.90 -12.35
CA MET A 93 -31.54 -32.99 -11.90
C MET A 93 -32.50 -32.44 -12.96
N GLU A 94 -32.10 -31.41 -13.69
CA GLU A 94 -32.86 -30.81 -14.79
C GLU A 94 -32.99 -31.75 -16.00
N GLU A 95 -31.97 -32.57 -16.30
CA GLU A 95 -32.03 -33.61 -17.34
C GLU A 95 -32.88 -34.84 -16.97
N ARG A 96 -33.29 -34.99 -15.71
CA ARG A 96 -34.05 -36.16 -15.20
C ARG A 96 -35.56 -35.97 -15.20
N PHE A 97 -36.05 -34.77 -15.49
CA PHE A 97 -37.48 -34.44 -15.64
C PHE A 97 -37.79 -34.13 -17.10
#